data_AF-A0A2S8F1Q0-F1
#
_entry.id   AF-A0A2S8F1Q0-F1
#
_cell.length_a   1.000
_cell.length_b   1.000
_cell.length_c   1.000
_cell.angle_alpha   90.00
_cell.angle_beta   90.00
_cell.angle_gamma   90.00
#
_symmetry.space_group_name_H-M   'P 1'
#
loop_
_entity.id
_entity.type
_entity.pdbx_description
1 polymer ?
#
loop_
_entity_poly.entity_id
_entity_poly.type
_entity_poly.pdbx_seq_one_letter_code
_entity_poly.pdbx_strand_id
1 'polypeptide(L)'
;MVKLAILIAIEQYADSRIKRARYAESDATALAGVLQQHEFAGADRVVILSSEATHKQVKSRVQRAIKGLHHDDELFVYYAGHGFSKKGVNYLTCHDTNPDDLTRTSIKLAWLFDQFQKSACQQVAFFLDACEKGLLTTDDLRDRYAPLNDAELETFFGASQHRACFASCRPGETSHANAKLRHGVWAYHLIETLGGNAPRALERSKSLTAGSLQNYLQQAVPGTLRTLYATKRVQTPWYVDSSEGEFLLADMTELLAQRKGTAKADAGTVRSVTLLAKKAVRVRNLAGFRRSNHTVPTQNNTAADAFLAKIAKEEIDEDINTVFRSLRDLFRFKRTAMNVSNHGDGTATIITPYFNYSIAVHLDENDPSMAIWLRSVDAIKEPDQIFSEPFAQLFDQVFNTVVFEMPQRAELTELIDRLEDFEDDRITLDYDPDVTYCSVSIAGIPGKVSVTPSQLSITHKKPASPRTLLESLLAIQEMFVDRHDVPAISFRDTTKD
;
A
#
# COMPACT_ATOMS: atom_id res chain seq x y z
N MET A 1 27.06 9.90 -12.21
CA MET A 1 26.69 9.61 -10.82
C MET A 1 26.30 8.16 -10.75
N VAL A 2 27.05 7.37 -10.00
CA VAL A 2 26.79 5.96 -9.70
C VAL A 2 26.20 5.89 -8.30
N LYS A 3 25.22 5.01 -8.10
CA LYS A 3 24.66 4.69 -6.78
C LYS A 3 25.06 3.28 -6.41
N LEU A 4 25.92 3.14 -5.41
CA LEU A 4 26.45 1.86 -4.94
C LEU A 4 25.77 1.45 -3.64
N ALA A 5 25.22 0.23 -3.61
CA ALA A 5 24.71 -0.38 -2.40
C ALA A 5 25.60 -1.53 -1.92
N ILE A 6 25.95 -1.55 -0.65
CA ILE A 6 26.63 -2.67 0.01
C ILE A 6 25.69 -3.20 1.10
N LEU A 7 25.10 -4.38 0.89
CA LEU A 7 24.18 -5.00 1.83
C LEU A 7 24.83 -6.25 2.43
N ILE A 8 25.09 -6.22 3.73
CA ILE A 8 25.74 -7.30 4.48
C ILE A 8 24.74 -7.83 5.50
N ALA A 9 24.35 -9.09 5.39
CA ALA A 9 23.41 -9.69 6.33
C ALA A 9 23.89 -11.06 6.81
N ILE A 10 23.88 -11.26 8.13
CA ILE A 10 24.28 -12.52 8.76
C ILE A 10 23.12 -13.03 9.60
N GLU A 11 22.29 -13.88 9.02
CA GLU A 11 21.24 -14.60 9.74
C GLU A 11 21.79 -15.86 10.41
N GLN A 12 22.64 -16.60 9.69
CA GLN A 12 23.19 -17.87 10.11
C GLN A 12 24.69 -17.72 10.39
N TYR A 13 25.09 -18.03 11.62
CA TYR A 13 26.49 -18.07 12.05
C TYR A 13 27.03 -19.49 11.96
N ALA A 14 28.31 -19.64 11.62
CA ALA A 14 28.98 -20.95 11.57
C ALA A 14 29.06 -21.60 12.95
N ASP A 15 29.23 -20.78 14.01
CA ASP A 15 29.23 -21.24 15.39
C ASP A 15 27.83 -21.13 16.00
N SER A 16 27.25 -22.27 16.38
CA SER A 16 25.89 -22.38 16.92
C SER A 16 25.70 -21.73 18.30
N ARG A 17 26.79 -21.34 18.98
CA ARG A 17 26.73 -20.56 20.22
C ARG A 17 26.33 -19.10 19.96
N ILE A 18 26.42 -18.64 18.72
CA ILE A 18 25.89 -17.35 18.30
C ILE A 18 24.43 -17.55 17.84
N LYS A 19 23.49 -16.81 18.43
CA LYS A 19 22.07 -16.96 18.05
C LYS A 19 21.85 -16.47 16.63
N ARG A 20 20.88 -17.06 15.93
CA ARG A 20 20.48 -16.58 14.60
C ARG A 20 19.84 -15.19 14.68
N ALA A 21 20.20 -14.31 13.77
CA ALA A 21 19.55 -13.01 13.57
C ALA A 21 18.42 -13.18 12.54
N ARG A 22 17.25 -13.61 13.02
CA ARG A 22 16.12 -14.01 12.15
C ARG A 22 15.75 -12.91 11.14
N TYR A 23 15.57 -13.32 9.89
CA TYR A 23 15.16 -12.49 8.75
C TYR A 23 16.21 -11.51 8.23
N ALA A 24 17.44 -11.48 8.76
CA ALA A 24 18.48 -10.59 8.24
C ALA A 24 18.73 -10.78 6.72
N GLU A 25 18.71 -12.03 6.23
CA GLU A 25 18.84 -12.31 4.79
C GLU A 25 17.62 -11.82 3.99
N SER A 26 16.42 -12.00 4.53
CA SER A 26 15.16 -11.54 3.95
C SER A 26 15.16 -10.02 3.81
N ASP A 27 15.58 -9.32 4.87
CA ASP A 27 15.64 -7.87 4.95
C ASP A 27 16.62 -7.29 3.91
N ALA A 28 17.85 -7.81 3.85
CA ALA A 28 18.83 -7.37 2.86
C ALA A 28 18.41 -7.67 1.42
N THR A 29 17.75 -8.81 1.18
CA THR A 29 17.27 -9.19 -0.16
C THR A 29 16.14 -8.26 -0.61
N ALA A 30 15.18 -7.98 0.27
CA ALA A 30 14.08 -7.06 -0.02
C ALA A 30 14.58 -5.64 -0.24
N LEU A 31 15.52 -5.17 0.59
CA LEU A 31 16.19 -3.88 0.41
C LEU A 31 16.91 -3.78 -0.94
N ALA A 32 17.65 -4.81 -1.34
CA ALA A 32 18.30 -4.84 -2.66
C ALA A 32 17.29 -4.76 -3.81
N GLY A 33 16.08 -5.33 -3.63
CA GLY A 33 14.97 -5.25 -4.57
C GLY A 33 14.41 -3.83 -4.72
N VAL A 34 14.12 -3.14 -3.62
CA VAL A 34 13.60 -1.76 -3.66
C VAL A 34 14.66 -0.76 -4.14
N LEU A 35 15.94 -0.94 -3.77
CA LEU A 35 17.03 -0.08 -4.23
C LEU A 35 17.24 -0.13 -5.74
N GLN A 36 16.89 -1.25 -6.39
CA GLN A 36 16.89 -1.33 -7.86
C GLN A 36 16.01 -0.25 -8.50
N GLN A 37 14.92 0.12 -7.84
CA GLN A 37 13.96 1.11 -8.32
C GLN A 37 14.44 2.55 -8.09
N HIS A 38 15.52 2.72 -7.33
CA HIS A 38 16.20 3.99 -7.03
C HIS A 38 17.53 4.14 -7.79
N GLU A 39 17.63 3.48 -8.95
CA GLU A 39 18.80 3.54 -9.85
C GLU A 39 20.09 2.92 -9.30
N PHE A 40 20.02 2.17 -8.19
CA PHE A 40 21.13 1.29 -7.79
C PHE A 40 21.15 0.10 -8.74
N ALA A 41 21.88 0.19 -9.85
CA ALA A 41 21.94 -0.84 -10.87
C ALA A 41 22.44 -2.18 -10.31
N GLY A 42 22.07 -3.31 -10.93
CA GLY A 42 22.42 -4.64 -10.41
C GLY A 42 23.93 -4.88 -10.25
N ALA A 43 24.75 -4.29 -11.12
CA ALA A 43 26.21 -4.33 -11.02
C ALA A 43 26.76 -3.52 -9.83
N ASP A 44 26.00 -2.53 -9.36
CA ASP A 44 26.34 -1.60 -8.27
C ASP A 44 25.61 -1.98 -6.97
N ARG A 45 25.17 -3.24 -6.83
CA ARG A 45 24.64 -3.80 -5.59
C ARG A 45 25.46 -4.99 -5.14
N VAL A 46 26.24 -4.81 -4.08
CA VAL A 46 27.06 -5.83 -3.45
C VAL A 46 26.30 -6.45 -2.27
N VAL A 47 25.62 -7.56 -2.53
CA VAL A 47 24.89 -8.31 -1.50
C VAL A 47 25.76 -9.45 -0.96
N ILE A 48 25.97 -9.51 0.35
CA ILE A 48 26.80 -10.49 1.05
C ILE A 48 25.97 -11.13 2.17
N LEU A 49 25.57 -12.39 1.98
CA LEU A 49 24.63 -13.08 2.87
C LEU A 49 25.28 -14.26 3.61
N SER A 50 25.04 -14.37 4.91
CA SER A 50 25.41 -15.49 5.79
C SER A 50 26.74 -16.14 5.42
N SER A 51 26.75 -17.35 4.83
CA SER A 51 27.99 -18.09 4.55
C SER A 51 28.99 -17.34 3.65
N GLU A 52 28.54 -16.38 2.83
CA GLU A 52 29.42 -15.49 2.08
C GLU A 52 30.02 -14.37 2.94
N ALA A 53 29.34 -13.95 4.00
CA ALA A 53 29.71 -12.86 4.90
C ALA A 53 30.77 -13.28 5.94
N THR A 54 31.81 -13.98 5.48
CA THR A 54 33.01 -14.24 6.29
C THR A 54 33.83 -12.96 6.47
N HIS A 55 34.57 -12.85 7.57
CA HIS A 55 35.41 -11.68 7.88
C HIS A 55 36.34 -11.32 6.71
N LYS A 56 36.91 -12.32 6.02
CA LYS A 56 37.76 -12.10 4.84
C LYS A 56 36.97 -11.58 3.64
N GLN A 57 35.82 -12.19 3.33
CA GLN A 57 35.02 -11.82 2.16
C GLN A 57 34.38 -10.45 2.32
N VAL A 58 33.84 -10.11 3.49
CA VAL A 58 33.32 -8.77 3.79
C VAL A 58 34.39 -7.73 3.52
N LYS A 59 35.59 -7.90 4.10
CA LYS A 59 36.70 -6.96 3.88
C LYS A 59 37.06 -6.80 2.41
N SER A 60 37.24 -7.92 1.70
CA SER A 60 37.64 -7.91 0.30
C SER A 60 36.59 -7.28 -0.61
N ARG A 61 35.30 -7.57 -0.40
CA ARG A 61 34.21 -7.10 -1.25
C ARG A 61 33.92 -5.63 -1.00
N VAL A 62 33.89 -5.17 0.26
CA VAL A 62 33.77 -3.75 0.60
C VAL A 62 34.89 -2.95 -0.06
N GLN A 63 36.16 -3.35 0.16
CA GLN A 63 37.31 -2.65 -0.42
C GLN A 63 37.31 -2.62 -1.95
N ARG A 64 36.79 -3.66 -2.60
CA ARG A 64 36.67 -3.69 -4.06
C ARG A 64 35.58 -2.74 -4.54
N ALA A 65 34.42 -2.75 -3.88
CA ALA A 65 33.24 -1.99 -4.26
C ALA A 65 33.52 -0.48 -4.22
N ILE A 66 34.15 0.00 -3.15
CA ILE A 66 34.36 1.44 -2.95
C ILE A 66 35.45 2.06 -3.85
N LYS A 67 36.31 1.26 -4.48
CA LYS A 67 37.45 1.75 -5.27
C LYS A 67 37.05 2.53 -6.52
N GLY A 68 35.86 2.27 -7.06
CA GLY A 68 35.36 2.90 -8.28
C GLY A 68 34.52 4.16 -8.01
N LEU A 69 34.29 4.51 -6.75
CA LEU A 69 33.43 5.64 -6.40
C LEU A 69 34.16 6.99 -6.58
N HIS A 70 33.43 7.95 -7.14
CA HIS A 70 33.81 9.34 -7.31
C HIS A 70 33.05 10.25 -6.34
N HIS A 71 33.37 11.55 -6.36
CA HIS A 71 32.88 12.55 -5.40
C HIS A 71 31.35 12.65 -5.33
N ASP A 72 30.70 12.71 -6.50
CA ASP A 72 29.25 12.92 -6.61
C ASP A 72 28.45 11.62 -6.46
N ASP A 73 29.10 10.46 -6.36
CA ASP A 73 28.42 9.19 -6.24
C ASP A 73 27.78 9.02 -4.85
N GLU A 74 26.85 8.08 -4.73
CA GLU A 74 26.14 7.77 -3.49
C GLU A 74 26.50 6.37 -3.00
N LEU A 75 26.73 6.25 -1.70
CA LEU A 75 27.03 4.99 -1.03
C LEU A 75 25.94 4.67 0.00
N PHE A 76 25.14 3.66 -0.31
CA PHE A 76 24.17 3.06 0.61
C PHE A 76 24.79 1.81 1.24
N VAL A 77 24.86 1.75 2.57
CA VAL A 77 25.39 0.58 3.28
C VAL A 77 24.35 0.08 4.26
N TYR A 78 24.00 -1.20 4.16
CA TYR A 78 23.10 -1.88 5.10
C TYR A 78 23.84 -3.02 5.77
N TYR A 79 23.77 -3.08 7.10
CA TYR A 79 24.23 -4.21 7.87
C TYR A 79 23.10 -4.77 8.72
N ALA A 80 22.88 -6.09 8.65
CA ALA A 80 21.96 -6.81 9.53
C ALA A 80 22.65 -8.00 10.20
N GLY A 81 22.60 -8.06 11.53
CA GLY A 81 23.24 -9.12 12.30
C GLY A 81 23.47 -8.72 13.75
N HIS A 82 24.43 -9.37 14.41
CA HIS A 82 24.79 -8.96 15.78
C HIS A 82 25.91 -7.93 15.76
N GLY A 83 25.86 -7.02 16.71
CA GLY A 83 26.89 -6.02 16.98
C GLY A 83 27.25 -6.01 18.46
N PHE A 84 28.49 -5.62 18.78
CA PHE A 84 28.92 -5.49 20.16
C PHE A 84 30.02 -4.44 20.30
N SER A 85 30.21 -3.93 21.51
CA SER A 85 31.36 -3.09 21.86
C SER A 85 32.32 -3.84 22.77
N LYS A 86 33.62 -3.57 22.64
CA LYS A 86 34.63 -4.03 23.59
C LYS A 86 35.71 -2.96 23.78
N LYS A 87 35.87 -2.51 25.03
CA LYS A 87 36.77 -1.41 25.41
C LYS A 87 36.50 -0.14 24.58
N GLY A 88 35.22 0.19 24.38
CA GLY A 88 34.76 1.40 23.70
C GLY A 88 34.78 1.34 22.17
N VAL A 89 35.22 0.23 21.57
CA VAL A 89 35.26 0.03 20.11
C VAL A 89 34.12 -0.88 19.67
N ASN A 90 33.37 -0.46 18.65
CA ASN A 90 32.27 -1.26 18.09
C ASN A 90 32.75 -2.26 17.05
N TYR A 91 32.08 -3.42 17.02
CA TYR A 91 32.33 -4.53 16.13
C TYR A 91 31.02 -5.05 15.55
N LEU A 92 31.07 -5.41 14.27
CA LEU A 92 30.03 -6.11 13.54
C LEU A 92 30.48 -7.55 13.31
N THR A 93 29.63 -8.50 13.69
CA THR A 93 29.93 -9.92 13.53
C THR A 93 29.92 -10.34 12.05
N CYS A 94 30.50 -11.50 11.79
CA CYS A 94 30.59 -12.17 10.50
C CYS A 94 30.12 -13.61 10.68
N HIS A 95 29.85 -14.29 9.57
CA HIS A 95 29.43 -15.69 9.62
C HIS A 95 30.43 -16.59 10.34
N ASP A 96 31.73 -16.34 10.18
CA ASP A 96 32.84 -17.05 10.82
C ASP A 96 33.31 -16.41 12.13
N THR A 97 32.50 -15.53 12.75
CA THR A 97 32.82 -15.00 14.08
C THR A 97 32.86 -16.12 15.11
N ASN A 98 33.96 -16.16 15.88
CA ASN A 98 34.18 -17.11 16.95
C ASN A 98 33.90 -16.44 18.31
N PRO A 99 32.97 -16.98 19.13
CA PRO A 99 32.67 -16.50 20.49
C PRO A 99 33.88 -16.43 21.44
N ASP A 100 34.92 -17.23 21.18
CA ASP A 100 36.14 -17.26 21.98
C ASP A 100 37.19 -16.24 21.48
N ASP A 101 36.96 -15.63 20.31
CA ASP A 101 37.83 -14.59 19.74
C ASP A 101 37.04 -13.55 18.93
N LEU A 102 36.05 -12.95 19.60
CA LEU A 102 35.10 -12.01 18.99
C LEU A 102 35.80 -10.86 18.26
N THR A 103 36.82 -10.25 18.86
CA THR A 103 37.46 -9.04 18.31
C THR A 103 38.30 -9.28 17.05
N ARG A 104 38.92 -10.47 16.91
CA ARG A 104 39.76 -10.77 15.73
C ARG A 104 38.94 -11.36 14.59
N THR A 105 37.78 -11.93 14.89
CA THR A 105 36.88 -12.59 13.93
C THR A 105 35.64 -11.77 13.59
N SER A 106 35.59 -10.51 14.02
CA SER A 106 34.55 -9.52 13.70
C SER A 106 35.15 -8.29 13.04
N ILE A 107 34.34 -7.49 12.36
CA ILE A 107 34.76 -6.26 11.69
C ILE A 107 34.65 -5.09 12.65
N LYS A 108 35.75 -4.37 12.88
CA LYS A 108 35.70 -3.08 13.60
C LYS A 108 34.89 -2.08 12.80
N LEU A 109 34.01 -1.34 13.46
CA LEU A 109 33.22 -0.31 12.78
C LEU A 109 34.12 0.83 12.25
N ALA A 110 35.10 1.27 13.04
CA ALA A 110 36.18 2.15 12.59
C ALA A 110 36.91 1.70 11.31
N TRP A 111 37.01 0.38 11.04
CA TRP A 111 37.61 -0.10 9.79
C TRP A 111 36.70 0.18 8.58
N LEU A 112 35.38 0.04 8.72
CA LEU A 112 34.42 0.42 7.68
C LEU A 112 34.47 1.93 7.44
N PHE A 113 34.54 2.72 8.50
CA PHE A 113 34.67 4.17 8.43
C PHE A 113 35.93 4.64 7.71
N ASP A 114 37.08 4.00 7.98
CA ASP A 114 38.31 4.20 7.22
C ASP A 114 38.15 3.83 5.74
N GLN A 115 37.34 2.81 5.41
CA GLN A 115 37.03 2.50 4.01
C GLN A 115 36.19 3.61 3.37
N PHE A 116 35.16 4.10 4.06
CA PHE A 116 34.33 5.21 3.56
C PHE A 116 35.14 6.49 3.35
N GLN A 117 36.06 6.81 4.26
CA GLN A 117 36.96 7.96 4.11
C GLN A 117 38.00 7.83 2.98
N LYS A 118 38.38 6.59 2.63
CA LYS A 118 39.27 6.31 1.49
C LYS A 118 38.56 6.36 0.15
N SER A 119 37.23 6.24 0.15
CA SER A 119 36.42 6.51 -1.03
C SER A 119 36.44 8.00 -1.36
N ALA A 120 36.36 8.38 -2.64
CA ALA A 120 36.16 9.77 -3.01
C ALA A 120 34.71 10.23 -2.76
N CYS A 121 33.77 9.29 -2.62
CA CYS A 121 32.36 9.56 -2.36
C CYS A 121 32.15 10.24 -1.00
N GLN A 122 31.36 11.31 -1.01
CA GLN A 122 31.01 12.05 0.20
C GLN A 122 29.62 11.72 0.73
N GLN A 123 28.71 11.25 -0.14
CA GLN A 123 27.32 10.92 0.18
C GLN A 123 27.20 9.49 0.72
N VAL A 124 27.15 9.34 2.05
CA VAL A 124 27.10 8.02 2.71
C VAL A 124 25.87 7.90 3.60
N ALA A 125 24.99 6.97 3.24
CA ALA A 125 23.86 6.56 4.08
C ALA A 125 24.14 5.16 4.66
N PHE A 126 24.30 5.07 5.98
CA PHE A 126 24.57 3.82 6.68
C PHE A 126 23.38 3.39 7.52
N PHE A 127 22.92 2.15 7.32
CA PHE A 127 21.77 1.55 7.97
C PHE A 127 22.23 0.34 8.78
N LEU A 128 22.21 0.50 10.10
CA LEU A 128 22.73 -0.46 11.07
C LEU A 128 21.57 -1.16 11.79
N ASP A 129 21.20 -2.34 11.30
CA ASP A 129 20.25 -3.26 11.94
C ASP A 129 21.02 -4.27 12.81
N ALA A 130 21.62 -3.75 13.88
CA ALA A 130 22.45 -4.54 14.77
C ALA A 130 21.89 -4.55 16.20
N CYS A 131 21.84 -5.74 16.77
CA CYS A 131 21.47 -5.95 18.17
C CYS A 131 22.63 -6.59 18.93
N GLU A 132 22.88 -6.18 20.17
CA GLU A 132 23.81 -6.87 21.07
C GLU A 132 23.10 -7.94 21.91
N LYS A 133 21.81 -7.72 22.21
CA LYS A 133 21.03 -8.60 23.07
C LYS A 133 20.78 -9.92 22.35
N GLY A 134 21.29 -10.99 22.96
CA GLY A 134 21.16 -12.33 22.41
C GLY A 134 22.23 -12.69 21.38
N LEU A 135 23.37 -11.97 21.30
CA LEU A 135 24.51 -12.45 20.52
C LEU A 135 24.87 -13.90 20.89
N LEU A 136 25.04 -14.20 22.18
CA LEU A 136 25.39 -15.55 22.67
C LEU A 136 24.20 -16.31 23.26
N THR A 137 24.24 -17.64 23.21
CA THR A 137 23.20 -18.55 23.71
C THR A 137 23.10 -18.63 25.24
N THR A 138 24.21 -18.41 25.96
CA THR A 138 24.28 -18.51 27.43
C THR A 138 24.37 -17.15 28.10
N ASP A 139 23.66 -16.98 29.23
CA ASP A 139 23.61 -15.73 30.01
C ASP A 139 24.87 -15.46 30.86
N ASP A 140 25.76 -16.45 30.98
CA ASP A 140 26.92 -16.48 31.90
C ASP A 140 28.12 -15.62 31.45
N LEU A 141 27.92 -14.73 30.47
CA LEU A 141 29.00 -14.08 29.71
C LEU A 141 28.89 -12.55 29.63
N ARG A 142 28.08 -11.92 30.51
CA ARG A 142 27.85 -10.46 30.52
C ARG A 142 29.14 -9.60 30.60
N ASP A 143 30.28 -10.18 30.98
CA ASP A 143 31.58 -9.49 31.01
C ASP A 143 32.42 -9.58 29.70
N ARG A 144 31.97 -10.32 28.67
CA ARG A 144 32.77 -10.49 27.43
C ARG A 144 32.70 -9.30 26.47
N TYR A 145 31.57 -8.59 26.46
CA TYR A 145 31.29 -7.47 25.57
C TYR A 145 30.22 -6.55 26.17
N ALA A 146 30.09 -5.34 25.62
CA ALA A 146 29.12 -4.32 25.99
C ALA A 146 28.16 -4.01 24.83
N PRO A 147 27.04 -3.32 25.08
CA PRO A 147 26.22 -2.73 24.01
C PRO A 147 27.03 -1.83 23.07
N LEU A 148 26.52 -1.65 21.85
CA LEU A 148 27.12 -0.71 20.91
C LEU A 148 27.26 0.68 21.53
N ASN A 149 28.37 1.34 21.22
CA ASN A 149 28.69 2.67 21.71
C ASN A 149 28.31 3.73 20.66
N ASP A 150 27.29 4.53 20.94
CA ASP A 150 26.78 5.55 20.01
C ASP A 150 27.85 6.62 19.69
N ALA A 151 28.79 6.90 20.60
CA ALA A 151 29.79 7.96 20.42
C ALA A 151 30.68 7.76 19.16
N GLU A 152 30.95 6.50 18.77
CA GLU A 152 31.72 6.20 17.55
C GLU A 152 30.93 6.57 16.28
N LEU A 153 29.61 6.35 16.29
CA LEU A 153 28.70 6.74 15.21
C LEU A 153 28.56 8.26 15.14
N GLU A 154 28.29 8.90 16.29
CA GLU A 154 28.11 10.35 16.38
C GLU A 154 29.34 11.11 15.90
N THR A 155 30.54 10.67 16.31
CA THR A 155 31.80 11.30 15.91
C THR A 155 32.02 11.24 14.40
N PHE A 156 31.70 10.10 13.76
CA PHE A 156 31.99 9.90 12.34
C PHE A 156 30.96 10.58 11.42
N PHE A 157 29.68 10.40 11.72
CA PHE A 157 28.58 10.89 10.89
C PHE A 157 28.25 12.36 11.16
N GLY A 158 28.40 12.84 12.41
CA GLY A 158 28.21 14.26 12.75
C GLY A 158 29.29 15.19 12.20
N ALA A 159 30.42 14.66 11.72
CA ALA A 159 31.55 15.45 11.23
C ALA A 159 31.43 15.92 9.77
N SER A 160 30.39 15.53 9.01
CA SER A 160 30.29 15.80 7.57
C SER A 160 28.85 15.95 7.09
N GLN A 161 28.58 17.03 6.33
CA GLN A 161 27.26 17.40 5.77
C GLN A 161 26.55 16.35 4.90
N HIS A 162 27.30 15.37 4.41
CA HIS A 162 26.82 14.38 3.44
C HIS A 162 26.78 12.95 4.00
N ARG A 163 26.68 12.78 5.33
CA ARG A 163 26.66 11.45 5.95
C ARG A 163 25.53 11.32 6.94
N ALA A 164 24.80 10.22 6.85
CA ALA A 164 23.76 9.85 7.79
C ALA A 164 23.92 8.40 8.23
N CYS A 165 23.69 8.14 9.51
CA CYS A 165 23.63 6.79 10.07
C CYS A 165 22.30 6.58 10.77
N PHE A 166 21.60 5.51 10.42
CA PHE A 166 20.39 5.05 11.09
C PHE A 166 20.68 3.75 11.80
N ALA A 167 20.21 3.63 13.04
CA ALA A 167 20.32 2.41 13.83
C ALA A 167 18.91 1.94 14.21
N SER A 168 18.71 0.62 14.10
CA SER A 168 17.41 -0.02 14.33
C SER A 168 16.87 0.14 15.75
N CYS A 169 17.75 0.32 16.74
CA CYS A 169 17.41 0.48 18.15
C CYS A 169 18.52 1.22 18.92
N ARG A 170 18.20 1.73 20.12
CA ARG A 170 19.22 2.30 21.03
C ARG A 170 20.08 1.20 21.67
N PRO A 171 21.30 1.53 22.14
CA PRO A 171 22.10 0.61 22.94
C PRO A 171 21.31 0.06 24.14
N GLY A 172 21.38 -1.25 24.36
CA GLY A 172 20.61 -1.90 25.43
C GLY A 172 19.22 -2.36 25.01
N GLU A 173 18.77 -2.09 23.78
CA GLU A 173 17.47 -2.53 23.26
C GLU A 173 17.60 -3.77 22.35
N THR A 174 16.54 -4.13 21.64
CA THR A 174 16.55 -5.27 20.72
C THR A 174 15.86 -4.86 19.43
N SER A 175 16.49 -5.17 18.29
CA SER A 175 15.83 -5.12 16.99
C SER A 175 14.94 -6.36 16.84
N HIS A 176 13.62 -6.19 16.86
CA HIS A 176 12.69 -7.32 16.91
C HIS A 176 12.36 -7.83 15.51
N ALA A 177 12.46 -9.14 15.33
CA ALA A 177 12.01 -9.86 14.15
C ALA A 177 10.62 -10.48 14.38
N ASN A 178 9.74 -10.41 13.37
CA ASN A 178 8.38 -10.95 13.45
C ASN A 178 8.04 -11.91 12.29
N ALA A 179 7.39 -13.02 12.62
CA ALA A 179 7.07 -14.06 11.64
C ALA A 179 5.95 -13.68 10.66
N LYS A 180 5.00 -12.82 11.07
CA LYS A 180 3.94 -12.31 10.19
C LYS A 180 4.52 -11.37 9.13
N LEU A 181 5.43 -10.49 9.54
CA LEU A 181 6.12 -9.58 8.62
C LEU A 181 7.16 -10.31 7.76
N ARG A 182 7.70 -11.45 8.21
CA ARG A 182 8.86 -12.13 7.61
C ARG A 182 10.11 -11.22 7.48
N HIS A 183 10.18 -10.23 8.36
CA HIS A 183 11.18 -9.18 8.38
C HIS A 183 11.49 -8.75 9.83
N GLY A 184 12.63 -8.09 10.03
CA GLY A 184 12.83 -7.19 11.17
C GLY A 184 11.77 -6.07 11.15
N VAL A 185 11.20 -5.69 12.30
CA VAL A 185 10.15 -4.65 12.34
C VAL A 185 10.67 -3.32 11.82
N TRP A 186 11.91 -2.95 12.15
CA TRP A 186 12.54 -1.74 11.63
C TRP A 186 12.87 -1.84 10.14
N ALA A 187 13.47 -2.96 9.71
CA ALA A 187 13.77 -3.22 8.31
C ALA A 187 12.51 -3.22 7.44
N TYR A 188 11.40 -3.80 7.91
CA TYR A 188 10.11 -3.76 7.23
C TYR A 188 9.68 -2.33 6.91
N HIS A 189 9.72 -1.43 7.90
CA HIS A 189 9.37 -0.03 7.68
C HIS A 189 10.36 0.70 6.76
N LEU A 190 11.65 0.35 6.80
CA LEU A 190 12.64 0.88 5.85
C LEU A 190 12.37 0.40 4.41
N ILE A 191 12.01 -0.87 4.23
CA ILE A 191 11.64 -1.45 2.94
C ILE A 191 10.37 -0.78 2.41
N GLU A 192 9.35 -0.60 3.24
CA GLU A 192 8.09 0.03 2.83
C GLU A 192 8.28 1.51 2.45
N THR A 193 9.14 2.24 3.16
CA THR A 193 9.45 3.64 2.84
C THR A 193 10.22 3.78 1.53
N LEU A 194 11.31 3.03 1.37
CA LEU A 194 12.07 3.01 0.10
C LEU A 194 11.25 2.40 -1.04
N GLY A 195 10.31 1.50 -0.76
CA GLY A 195 9.37 0.97 -1.74
C GLY A 195 8.30 1.97 -2.17
N GLY A 196 8.15 3.11 -1.47
CA GLY A 196 7.08 4.08 -1.73
C GLY A 196 5.71 3.65 -1.24
N ASN A 197 5.65 2.67 -0.33
CA ASN A 197 4.43 2.17 0.33
C ASN A 197 4.11 2.92 1.65
N ALA A 198 4.99 3.80 2.11
CA ALA A 198 4.80 4.58 3.33
C ALA A 198 4.84 6.10 3.05
N PRO A 199 3.75 6.69 2.51
CA PRO A 199 3.67 8.11 2.16
C PRO A 199 3.92 9.05 3.34
N ARG A 200 3.64 8.62 4.57
CA ARG A 200 3.90 9.39 5.80
C ARG A 200 5.38 9.68 6.05
N ALA A 201 6.28 8.91 5.44
CA ALA A 201 7.71 9.16 5.52
C ALA A 201 8.20 10.19 4.49
N LEU A 202 7.34 10.64 3.56
CA LEU A 202 7.74 11.49 2.45
C LEU A 202 7.41 12.95 2.72
N GLU A 203 8.39 13.82 2.48
CA GLU A 203 8.18 15.25 2.42
C GLU A 203 7.63 15.66 1.06
N ARG A 204 6.67 16.60 1.08
CA ARG A 204 5.97 17.10 -0.12
C ARG A 204 5.44 15.96 -1.01
N SER A 205 5.18 14.81 -0.41
CA SER A 205 4.74 13.55 -1.05
C SER A 205 5.69 12.97 -2.11
N LYS A 206 6.97 13.36 -2.11
CA LYS A 206 7.92 12.97 -3.17
C LYS A 206 9.35 12.73 -2.69
N SER A 207 9.79 13.38 -1.62
CA SER A 207 11.19 13.30 -1.19
C SER A 207 11.30 12.53 0.12
N LEU A 208 12.22 11.56 0.19
CA LEU A 208 12.59 10.90 1.44
C LEU A 208 13.89 11.55 1.94
N THR A 209 13.81 12.29 3.04
CA THR A 209 14.97 12.91 3.70
C THR A 209 15.37 12.08 4.93
N ALA A 210 16.56 12.31 5.46
CA ALA A 210 16.99 11.66 6.69
C ALA A 210 16.06 11.97 7.87
N GLY A 211 15.67 13.24 8.01
CA GLY A 211 14.73 13.69 9.03
C GLY A 211 13.33 13.10 8.86
N SER A 212 12.81 13.07 7.62
CA SER A 212 11.48 12.52 7.35
C SER A 212 11.42 11.01 7.62
N LEU A 213 12.46 10.27 7.23
CA LEU A 213 12.58 8.85 7.53
C LEU A 213 12.65 8.59 9.03
N GLN A 214 13.49 9.32 9.77
CA GLN A 214 13.58 9.15 11.22
C GLN A 214 12.24 9.43 11.91
N ASN A 215 11.57 10.53 11.56
CA ASN A 215 10.28 10.91 12.16
C ASN A 215 9.24 9.82 11.97
N TYR A 216 9.18 9.23 10.77
CA TYR A 216 8.33 8.09 10.49
C TYR A 216 8.71 6.86 11.32
N LEU A 217 9.99 6.46 11.30
CA LEU A 217 10.45 5.26 12.00
C LEU A 217 10.22 5.33 13.52
N GLN A 218 10.41 6.51 14.11
CA GLN A 218 10.20 6.75 15.54
C GLN A 218 8.73 6.53 15.98
N GLN A 219 7.78 6.68 15.05
CA GLN A 219 6.35 6.46 15.31
C GLN A 219 5.91 5.05 14.89
N ALA A 220 6.28 4.64 13.66
CA ALA A 220 5.82 3.42 13.03
C ALA A 220 6.35 2.18 13.76
N VAL A 221 7.62 2.15 14.15
CA VAL A 221 8.22 0.97 14.79
C VAL A 221 7.58 0.68 16.16
N PRO A 222 7.47 1.65 17.11
CA PRO A 222 6.73 1.40 18.35
C PRO A 222 5.26 1.07 18.13
N GLY A 223 4.61 1.68 17.13
CA GLY A 223 3.22 1.37 16.75
C GLY A 223 3.04 -0.09 16.36
N THR A 224 3.84 -0.56 15.41
CA THR A 224 3.83 -1.95 14.92
C THR A 224 4.18 -2.95 16.02
N LEU A 225 5.11 -2.61 16.93
CA LEU A 225 5.39 -3.46 18.09
C LEU A 225 4.19 -3.64 19.02
N ARG A 226 3.38 -2.60 19.24
CA ARG A 226 2.15 -2.70 20.07
C ARG A 226 1.13 -3.63 19.41
N THR A 227 1.01 -3.60 18.09
CA THR A 227 0.07 -4.44 17.33
C THR A 227 0.52 -5.90 17.25
N LEU A 228 1.83 -6.14 17.09
CA LEU A 228 2.36 -7.48 16.83
C LEU A 228 2.61 -8.32 18.09
N TYR A 229 2.80 -7.69 19.25
CA TYR A 229 3.16 -8.38 20.49
C TYR A 229 2.18 -8.08 21.62
N ALA A 230 1.62 -9.13 22.21
CA ALA A 230 0.78 -9.01 23.40
C ALA A 230 1.55 -8.48 24.62
N THR A 231 2.86 -8.75 24.70
CA THR A 231 3.74 -8.20 25.73
C THR A 231 4.47 -6.98 25.23
N LYS A 232 4.56 -5.93 26.07
CA LYS A 232 5.25 -4.68 25.73
C LYS A 232 6.70 -4.97 25.31
N ARG A 233 7.03 -4.59 24.08
CA ARG A 233 8.40 -4.57 23.54
C ARG A 233 8.85 -3.13 23.35
N VAL A 234 10.15 -2.90 23.50
CA VAL A 234 10.78 -1.60 23.29
C VAL A 234 11.80 -1.74 22.17
N GLN A 235 11.71 -0.80 21.23
CA GLN A 235 12.67 -0.57 20.16
C GLN A 235 12.53 0.89 19.77
N THR A 236 13.62 1.63 19.92
CA THR A 236 13.68 3.07 19.69
C THR A 236 14.66 3.31 18.55
N PRO A 237 14.17 3.44 17.30
CA PRO A 237 15.02 3.79 16.16
C PRO A 237 15.65 5.15 16.41
N TRP A 238 16.90 5.31 16.02
CA TRP A 238 17.58 6.59 16.10
C TRP A 238 18.54 6.77 14.94
N TYR A 239 18.92 8.01 14.70
CA TYR A 239 19.86 8.36 13.66
C TYR A 239 20.79 9.46 14.14
N VAL A 240 21.90 9.60 13.41
CA VAL A 240 22.81 10.73 13.52
C VAL A 240 23.21 11.20 12.14
N ASP A 241 23.18 12.51 11.96
CA ASP A 241 23.70 13.23 10.81
C ASP A 241 24.51 14.44 11.30
N SER A 242 25.06 15.18 10.35
CA SER A 242 25.55 16.53 10.58
C SER A 242 24.38 17.50 10.72
N SER A 243 24.41 18.36 11.72
CA SER A 243 23.31 19.27 12.08
C SER A 243 23.01 20.39 11.07
N GLU A 244 23.58 20.40 9.87
CA GLU A 244 23.45 21.47 8.88
C GLU A 244 22.92 20.94 7.54
N GLY A 245 21.62 21.12 7.30
CA GLY A 245 20.93 20.78 6.05
C GLY A 245 20.21 19.42 6.10
N GLU A 246 19.16 19.25 5.30
CA GLU A 246 18.46 17.97 5.17
C GLU A 246 19.17 17.06 4.15
N PHE A 247 19.61 15.88 4.60
CA PHE A 247 20.19 14.86 3.75
C PHE A 247 19.10 14.13 2.94
N LEU A 248 19.07 14.29 1.62
CA LEU A 248 18.15 13.58 0.74
C LEU A 248 18.58 12.12 0.59
N LEU A 249 17.70 11.19 0.95
CA LEU A 249 17.95 9.74 0.82
C LEU A 249 17.46 9.19 -0.53
N ALA A 250 16.30 9.65 -0.99
CA ALA A 250 15.72 9.24 -2.27
C ALA A 250 14.71 10.28 -2.80
N ASP A 251 14.68 10.44 -4.12
CA ASP A 251 13.58 11.10 -4.83
C ASP A 251 12.61 10.03 -5.35
N MET A 252 11.38 10.05 -4.83
CA MET A 252 10.33 9.09 -5.14
C MET A 252 9.50 9.51 -6.36
N THR A 253 9.79 10.64 -7.00
CA THR A 253 8.95 11.22 -8.06
C THR A 253 8.73 10.25 -9.21
N GLU A 254 9.81 9.66 -9.75
CA GLU A 254 9.71 8.73 -10.86
C GLU A 254 9.06 7.41 -10.45
N LEU A 255 9.42 6.85 -9.29
CA LEU A 255 8.85 5.62 -8.77
C LEU A 255 7.32 5.75 -8.56
N LEU A 256 6.87 6.83 -7.95
CA LEU A 256 5.44 7.10 -7.74
C LEU A 256 4.72 7.41 -9.05
N ALA A 257 5.36 8.08 -10.00
CA ALA A 257 4.79 8.32 -11.32
C ALA A 257 4.65 7.02 -12.14
N GLN A 258 5.66 6.15 -12.12
CA GLN A 258 5.62 4.83 -12.74
C GLN A 258 4.52 3.99 -12.11
N ARG A 259 4.38 4.01 -10.77
CA ARG A 259 3.26 3.35 -10.07
C ARG A 259 1.91 3.88 -10.50
N LYS A 260 1.74 5.19 -10.68
CA LYS A 260 0.51 5.78 -11.21
C LYS A 260 0.26 5.38 -12.67
N GLY A 261 1.30 5.19 -13.46
CA GLY A 261 1.23 4.70 -14.85
C GLY A 261 0.96 3.19 -14.95
N THR A 262 1.46 2.39 -13.99
CA THR A 262 1.24 0.94 -13.89
C THR A 262 0.02 0.57 -13.06
N ALA A 263 -0.54 1.52 -12.30
CA ALA A 263 -1.88 1.48 -11.75
C ALA A 263 -2.90 1.66 -12.88
N LYS A 264 -2.81 0.81 -13.90
CA LYS A 264 -4.04 0.23 -14.45
C LYS A 264 -4.73 -0.38 -13.24
N ALA A 265 -5.89 0.18 -12.90
CA ALA A 265 -6.78 -0.26 -11.85
C ALA A 265 -6.66 -1.78 -11.66
N ASP A 266 -6.30 -2.22 -10.45
CA ASP A 266 -6.10 -3.64 -10.14
C ASP A 266 -7.22 -4.44 -10.80
N ALA A 267 -6.86 -5.29 -11.76
CA ALA A 267 -7.83 -6.00 -12.58
C ALA A 267 -8.81 -6.80 -11.69
N GLY A 268 -8.38 -7.18 -10.48
CA GLY A 268 -9.24 -7.75 -9.45
C GLY A 268 -10.28 -6.75 -8.93
N THR A 269 -9.87 -5.56 -8.53
CA THR A 269 -10.78 -4.49 -8.05
C THR A 269 -11.80 -4.10 -9.11
N VAL A 270 -11.39 -3.93 -10.37
CA VAL A 270 -12.32 -3.54 -11.44
C VAL A 270 -13.36 -4.62 -11.70
N ARG A 271 -13.02 -5.91 -11.52
CA ARG A 271 -13.96 -7.03 -11.71
C ARG A 271 -15.10 -7.05 -10.68
N SER A 272 -14.88 -6.53 -9.47
CA SER A 272 -15.88 -6.46 -8.39
C SER A 272 -16.61 -5.12 -8.31
N VAL A 273 -16.46 -4.28 -9.34
CA VAL A 273 -17.17 -3.00 -9.42
C VAL A 273 -18.49 -3.14 -10.18
N THR A 274 -19.51 -2.45 -9.67
CA THR A 274 -20.75 -2.14 -10.38
C THR A 274 -20.86 -0.63 -10.57
N LEU A 275 -21.08 -0.19 -11.81
CA LEU A 275 -21.49 1.18 -12.10
C LEU A 275 -23.01 1.25 -12.05
N LEU A 276 -23.57 2.22 -11.34
CA LEU A 276 -25.00 2.30 -11.06
C LEU A 276 -25.55 3.71 -11.34
N ALA A 277 -26.74 3.75 -11.92
CA ALA A 277 -27.57 4.94 -12.03
C ALA A 277 -28.92 4.65 -11.40
N LYS A 278 -29.31 5.45 -10.41
CA LYS A 278 -30.63 5.37 -9.77
C LYS A 278 -31.44 6.62 -10.11
N LYS A 279 -32.64 6.44 -10.66
CA LYS A 279 -33.54 7.54 -11.01
C LYS A 279 -34.95 7.26 -10.50
N ALA A 280 -35.41 8.09 -9.57
CA ALA A 280 -36.79 8.04 -9.07
C ALA A 280 -37.73 8.86 -9.97
N VAL A 281 -38.86 8.26 -10.36
CA VAL A 281 -39.90 8.87 -11.19
C VAL A 281 -41.26 8.51 -10.61
N ARG A 282 -42.24 9.42 -10.64
CA ARG A 282 -43.60 9.06 -10.23
C ARG A 282 -44.18 8.03 -11.19
N VAL A 283 -44.83 6.98 -10.67
CA VAL A 283 -45.45 5.92 -11.48
C VAL A 283 -46.41 6.50 -12.54
N ARG A 284 -47.17 7.53 -12.19
CA ARG A 284 -48.10 8.24 -13.10
C ARG A 284 -47.45 8.95 -14.29
N ASN A 285 -46.12 9.10 -14.28
CA ASN A 285 -45.33 9.76 -15.32
C ASN A 285 -44.64 8.76 -16.25
N LEU A 286 -44.75 7.45 -16.01
CA LEU A 286 -44.24 6.42 -16.93
C LEU A 286 -45.04 6.43 -18.24
N ALA A 287 -44.39 6.15 -19.36
CA ALA A 287 -44.97 6.26 -20.69
C ALA A 287 -46.20 5.36 -20.87
N GLY A 288 -46.18 4.15 -20.31
CA GLY A 288 -47.31 3.22 -20.35
C GLY A 288 -48.45 3.53 -19.37
N PHE A 289 -48.34 4.56 -18.52
CA PHE A 289 -49.38 4.89 -17.54
C PHE A 289 -50.57 5.62 -18.18
N ARG A 290 -51.76 5.02 -18.13
CA ARG A 290 -52.99 5.56 -18.71
C ARG A 290 -53.90 6.12 -17.62
N ARG A 291 -53.96 7.45 -17.50
CA ARG A 291 -54.74 8.17 -16.46
C ARG A 291 -56.23 7.81 -16.42
N SER A 292 -56.81 7.35 -17.53
CA SER A 292 -58.22 7.00 -17.60
C SER A 292 -58.55 5.67 -16.89
N ASN A 293 -57.61 4.72 -16.84
CA ASN A 293 -57.88 3.33 -16.47
C ASN A 293 -56.86 2.73 -15.48
N HIS A 294 -55.79 3.45 -15.13
CA HIS A 294 -54.77 2.99 -14.19
C HIS A 294 -54.83 3.79 -12.89
N THR A 295 -54.57 3.10 -11.77
CA THR A 295 -54.44 3.69 -10.45
C THR A 295 -52.99 3.62 -10.00
N VAL A 296 -52.51 4.64 -9.29
CA VAL A 296 -51.16 4.64 -8.72
C VAL A 296 -51.11 3.62 -7.56
N PRO A 297 -50.10 2.74 -7.52
CA PRO A 297 -49.94 1.80 -6.41
C PRO A 297 -49.82 2.51 -5.06
N THR A 298 -50.38 1.90 -4.03
CA THR A 298 -50.32 2.38 -2.64
C THR A 298 -49.56 1.42 -1.72
N GLN A 299 -49.16 0.25 -2.22
CA GLN A 299 -48.45 -0.80 -1.49
C GLN A 299 -47.52 -1.56 -2.44
N ASN A 300 -46.44 -2.10 -1.88
CA ASN A 300 -45.50 -2.97 -2.59
C ASN A 300 -45.97 -4.42 -2.47
N ASN A 301 -46.44 -4.98 -3.58
CA ASN A 301 -46.85 -6.38 -3.69
C ASN A 301 -46.67 -6.88 -5.12
N THR A 302 -46.71 -8.20 -5.30
CA THR A 302 -46.46 -8.85 -6.61
C THR A 302 -47.37 -8.34 -7.73
N ALA A 303 -48.61 -7.94 -7.42
CA ALA A 303 -49.52 -7.39 -8.42
C ALA A 303 -49.11 -5.96 -8.84
N ALA A 304 -48.65 -5.15 -7.89
CA ALA A 304 -48.13 -3.81 -8.14
C ALA A 304 -46.82 -3.86 -8.96
N ASP A 305 -45.94 -4.82 -8.67
CA ASP A 305 -44.70 -5.04 -9.43
C ASP A 305 -45.01 -5.50 -10.86
N ALA A 306 -45.93 -6.46 -11.04
CA ALA A 306 -46.35 -6.91 -12.36
C ALA A 306 -47.04 -5.78 -13.16
N PHE A 307 -47.80 -4.92 -12.49
CA PHE A 307 -48.39 -3.73 -13.10
C PHE A 307 -47.30 -2.74 -13.54
N LEU A 308 -46.33 -2.46 -12.69
CA LEU A 308 -45.19 -1.57 -12.99
C LEU A 308 -44.39 -2.10 -14.19
N ALA A 309 -44.01 -3.37 -14.16
CA ALA A 309 -43.31 -4.04 -15.25
C ALA A 309 -44.07 -3.91 -16.58
N LYS A 310 -45.40 -4.06 -16.55
CA LYS A 310 -46.24 -3.93 -17.74
C LYS A 310 -46.22 -2.51 -18.32
N ILE A 311 -46.33 -1.47 -17.50
CA ILE A 311 -46.37 -0.08 -17.97
C ILE A 311 -44.98 0.48 -18.34
N ALA A 312 -43.91 -0.13 -17.83
CA ALA A 312 -42.53 0.23 -18.15
C ALA A 312 -41.93 -0.55 -19.32
N LYS A 313 -42.62 -1.59 -19.81
CA LYS A 313 -42.14 -2.52 -20.85
C LYS A 313 -41.58 -1.80 -22.08
N GLU A 314 -42.31 -0.84 -22.64
CA GLU A 314 -41.90 -0.12 -23.86
C GLU A 314 -40.62 0.69 -23.63
N GLU A 315 -40.48 1.34 -22.47
CA GLU A 315 -39.28 2.11 -22.11
C GLU A 315 -38.06 1.19 -21.90
N ILE A 316 -38.26 0.02 -21.28
CA ILE A 316 -37.21 -1.02 -21.13
C ILE A 316 -36.77 -1.54 -22.51
N ASP A 317 -37.73 -1.85 -23.38
CA ASP A 317 -37.45 -2.36 -24.72
C ASP A 317 -36.69 -1.31 -25.56
N GLU A 318 -37.05 -0.02 -25.47
CA GLU A 318 -36.35 1.07 -26.15
C GLU A 318 -34.91 1.24 -25.64
N ASP A 319 -34.71 1.20 -24.33
CA ASP A 319 -33.40 1.32 -23.69
C ASP A 319 -32.46 0.19 -24.14
N ILE A 320 -32.90 -1.07 -24.00
CA ILE A 320 -32.12 -2.25 -24.39
C ILE A 320 -31.79 -2.23 -25.87
N ASN A 321 -32.75 -1.87 -26.73
CA ASN A 321 -32.50 -1.80 -28.17
C ASN A 321 -31.49 -0.70 -28.52
N THR A 322 -31.54 0.43 -27.81
CA THR A 322 -30.59 1.53 -27.99
C THR A 322 -29.19 1.10 -27.57
N VAL A 323 -29.03 0.55 -26.37
CA VAL A 323 -27.73 0.08 -25.87
C VAL A 323 -27.18 -1.05 -26.74
N PHE A 324 -28.02 -2.01 -27.16
CA PHE A 324 -27.61 -3.09 -28.05
C PHE A 324 -27.06 -2.59 -29.40
N ARG A 325 -27.71 -1.59 -30.02
CA ARG A 325 -27.22 -0.99 -31.28
C ARG A 325 -25.88 -0.30 -31.06
N SER A 326 -25.78 0.54 -30.03
CA SER A 326 -24.54 1.25 -29.71
C SER A 326 -23.39 0.30 -29.37
N LEU A 327 -23.64 -0.83 -28.69
CA LEU A 327 -22.65 -1.88 -28.45
C LEU A 327 -22.13 -2.49 -29.76
N ARG A 328 -23.00 -2.70 -30.75
CA ARG A 328 -22.56 -3.18 -32.08
C ARG A 328 -21.74 -2.14 -32.83
N ASP A 329 -22.13 -0.88 -32.72
CA ASP A 329 -21.49 0.20 -33.50
C ASP A 329 -20.14 0.59 -32.91
N LEU A 330 -20.06 0.74 -31.59
CA LEU A 330 -18.86 1.20 -30.87
C LEU A 330 -17.87 0.06 -30.60
N PHE A 331 -18.34 -1.09 -30.11
CA PHE A 331 -17.48 -2.25 -29.78
C PHE A 331 -17.36 -3.27 -30.92
N ARG A 332 -18.06 -3.05 -32.04
CA ARG A 332 -18.06 -3.97 -33.19
C ARG A 332 -18.53 -5.39 -32.84
N PHE A 333 -19.32 -5.54 -31.77
CA PHE A 333 -19.87 -6.83 -31.38
C PHE A 333 -20.82 -7.38 -32.45
N LYS A 334 -20.68 -8.69 -32.70
CA LYS A 334 -21.65 -9.45 -33.52
C LYS A 334 -22.85 -9.80 -32.65
N ARG A 335 -24.04 -9.96 -33.26
CA ARG A 335 -25.26 -10.42 -32.56
C ARG A 335 -25.02 -11.70 -31.75
N THR A 336 -24.20 -12.62 -32.26
CA THR A 336 -23.89 -13.90 -31.59
C THR A 336 -23.01 -13.75 -30.36
N ALA A 337 -22.32 -12.61 -30.18
CA ALA A 337 -21.48 -12.34 -29.02
C ALA A 337 -22.26 -11.72 -27.85
N MET A 338 -23.52 -11.36 -28.05
CA MET A 338 -24.37 -10.74 -27.03
C MET A 338 -25.60 -11.61 -26.79
N ASN A 339 -25.94 -11.81 -25.52
CA ASN A 339 -27.19 -12.46 -25.13
C ASN A 339 -28.10 -11.42 -24.47
N VAL A 340 -29.29 -11.24 -25.02
CA VAL A 340 -30.28 -10.29 -24.51
C VAL A 340 -31.41 -11.09 -23.86
N SER A 341 -31.65 -10.82 -22.59
CA SER A 341 -32.77 -11.38 -21.83
C SER A 341 -33.70 -10.24 -21.40
N ASN A 342 -34.98 -10.35 -21.74
CA ASN A 342 -36.05 -9.51 -21.19
C ASN A 342 -37.22 -10.44 -20.85
N HIS A 343 -37.49 -10.61 -19.55
CA HIS A 343 -38.50 -11.54 -19.05
C HIS A 343 -39.87 -10.89 -18.87
N GLY A 344 -39.98 -9.57 -19.09
CA GLY A 344 -41.23 -8.82 -18.90
C GLY A 344 -41.62 -8.64 -17.43
N ASP A 345 -40.69 -8.89 -16.50
CA ASP A 345 -40.82 -8.73 -15.06
C ASP A 345 -40.31 -7.36 -14.56
N GLY A 346 -40.07 -6.43 -15.48
CA GLY A 346 -39.50 -5.12 -15.17
C GLY A 346 -37.98 -5.11 -15.22
N THR A 347 -37.34 -6.21 -15.63
CA THR A 347 -35.89 -6.30 -15.80
C THR A 347 -35.49 -6.72 -17.21
N ALA A 348 -34.36 -6.22 -17.67
CA ALA A 348 -33.72 -6.68 -18.89
C ALA A 348 -32.20 -6.56 -18.79
N THR A 349 -31.49 -7.49 -19.43
CA THR A 349 -30.03 -7.60 -19.37
C THR A 349 -29.44 -7.89 -20.75
N ILE A 350 -28.29 -7.29 -21.05
CA ILE A 350 -27.42 -7.62 -22.18
C ILE A 350 -26.12 -8.16 -21.60
N ILE A 351 -25.89 -9.47 -21.77
CA ILE A 351 -24.63 -10.13 -21.44
C ILE A 351 -23.70 -9.96 -22.64
N THR A 352 -22.54 -9.34 -22.43
CA THR A 352 -21.50 -9.17 -23.46
C THR A 352 -20.23 -9.95 -23.10
N PRO A 353 -19.22 -10.03 -23.99
CA PRO A 353 -17.93 -10.63 -23.67
C PRO A 353 -17.17 -9.88 -22.57
N TYR A 354 -17.42 -8.57 -22.38
CA TYR A 354 -16.60 -7.72 -21.51
C TYR A 354 -17.27 -7.33 -20.20
N PHE A 355 -18.60 -7.19 -20.19
CA PHE A 355 -19.41 -6.81 -19.03
C PHE A 355 -20.88 -7.16 -19.26
N ASN A 356 -21.72 -7.02 -18.26
CA ASN A 356 -23.16 -7.07 -18.42
C ASN A 356 -23.74 -5.65 -18.26
N TYR A 357 -24.74 -5.32 -19.08
CA TYR A 357 -25.57 -4.14 -18.87
C TYR A 357 -26.96 -4.59 -18.46
N SER A 358 -27.51 -4.00 -17.41
CA SER A 358 -28.88 -4.28 -16.97
C SER A 358 -29.67 -3.00 -16.77
N ILE A 359 -30.97 -3.06 -17.07
CA ILE A 359 -31.95 -2.06 -16.67
C ILE A 359 -33.08 -2.75 -15.91
N ALA A 360 -33.49 -2.13 -14.81
CA ALA A 360 -34.57 -2.63 -13.97
C ALA A 360 -35.45 -1.48 -13.47
N VAL A 361 -36.70 -1.80 -13.18
CA VAL A 361 -37.65 -0.87 -12.55
C VAL A 361 -38.39 -1.58 -11.42
N HIS A 362 -38.40 -0.95 -10.25
CA HIS A 362 -39.10 -1.45 -9.07
C HIS A 362 -39.83 -0.29 -8.38
N LEU A 363 -40.82 -0.59 -7.54
CA LEU A 363 -41.43 0.43 -6.70
C LEU A 363 -40.48 0.84 -5.58
N ASP A 364 -40.53 2.10 -5.16
CA ASP A 364 -39.81 2.52 -3.97
C ASP A 364 -40.40 1.84 -2.73
N GLU A 365 -39.54 1.29 -1.88
CA GLU A 365 -39.95 0.54 -0.70
C GLU A 365 -40.75 1.38 0.29
N ASN A 366 -40.45 2.67 0.38
CA ASN A 366 -41.07 3.61 1.32
C ASN A 366 -42.20 4.43 0.69
N ASP A 367 -42.17 4.63 -0.63
CA ASP A 367 -43.21 5.33 -1.39
C ASP A 367 -43.62 4.57 -2.67
N PRO A 368 -44.62 3.67 -2.58
CA PRO A 368 -45.12 2.91 -3.73
C PRO A 368 -45.69 3.76 -4.88
N SER A 369 -45.84 5.08 -4.70
CA SER A 369 -46.21 5.99 -5.79
C SER A 369 -45.04 6.35 -6.72
N MET A 370 -43.82 5.95 -6.32
CA MET A 370 -42.57 6.19 -7.01
C MET A 370 -42.04 4.88 -7.62
N ALA A 371 -41.59 4.97 -8.86
CA ALA A 371 -40.82 3.96 -9.56
C ALA A 371 -39.34 4.34 -9.53
N ILE A 372 -38.50 3.37 -9.19
CA ILE A 372 -37.05 3.48 -9.16
C ILE A 372 -36.50 2.76 -10.39
N TRP A 373 -35.95 3.53 -11.30
CA TRP A 373 -35.16 3.02 -12.41
C TRP A 373 -33.72 2.80 -11.97
N LEU A 374 -33.22 1.60 -12.24
CA LEU A 374 -31.84 1.20 -12.03
C LEU A 374 -31.23 0.83 -13.38
N ARG A 375 -30.11 1.47 -13.72
CA ARG A 375 -29.22 0.98 -14.78
C ARG A 375 -27.91 0.57 -14.14
N SER A 376 -27.40 -0.60 -14.52
CA SER A 376 -26.11 -1.08 -14.03
C SER A 376 -25.21 -1.57 -15.15
N VAL A 377 -23.91 -1.41 -14.94
CA VAL A 377 -22.88 -2.24 -15.58
C VAL A 377 -22.15 -3.02 -14.49
N ASP A 378 -22.19 -4.34 -14.60
CA ASP A 378 -21.61 -5.28 -13.64
C ASP A 378 -20.92 -6.44 -14.37
N ALA A 379 -20.46 -7.44 -13.61
CA ALA A 379 -19.82 -8.65 -14.12
C ALA A 379 -18.73 -8.34 -15.15
N ILE A 380 -17.85 -7.41 -14.80
CA ILE A 380 -16.75 -6.95 -15.66
C ILE A 380 -15.78 -8.12 -15.83
N LYS A 381 -15.65 -8.60 -17.06
CA LYS A 381 -14.78 -9.73 -17.48
C LYS A 381 -13.43 -9.23 -17.99
N GLU A 382 -13.44 -8.10 -18.69
CA GLU A 382 -12.25 -7.48 -19.31
C GLU A 382 -12.08 -6.03 -18.80
N PRO A 383 -11.31 -5.81 -17.72
CA PRO A 383 -11.12 -4.49 -17.09
C PRO A 383 -10.67 -3.38 -18.04
N ASP A 384 -9.73 -3.69 -18.95
CA ASP A 384 -9.20 -2.73 -19.92
C ASP A 384 -10.30 -2.14 -20.82
N GLN A 385 -11.38 -2.89 -21.07
CA GLN A 385 -12.46 -2.45 -21.95
C GLN A 385 -13.37 -1.41 -21.30
N ILE A 386 -13.43 -1.35 -19.97
CA ILE A 386 -14.21 -0.34 -19.23
C ILE A 386 -13.55 1.05 -19.28
N PHE A 387 -12.23 1.09 -19.45
CA PHE A 387 -11.47 2.34 -19.64
C PHE A 387 -11.36 2.77 -21.11
N SER A 388 -11.99 2.03 -22.03
CA SER A 388 -11.90 2.29 -23.46
C SER A 388 -12.74 3.50 -23.89
N GLU A 389 -12.32 4.16 -24.98
CA GLU A 389 -13.09 5.25 -25.59
C GLU A 389 -14.51 4.81 -26.02
N PRO A 390 -14.71 3.63 -26.64
CA PRO A 390 -16.06 3.09 -26.91
C PRO A 390 -16.95 3.01 -25.67
N PHE A 391 -16.40 2.61 -24.51
CA PHE A 391 -17.16 2.54 -23.26
C PHE A 391 -17.58 3.92 -22.77
N ALA A 392 -16.64 4.87 -22.79
CA ALA A 392 -16.89 6.25 -22.40
C ALA A 392 -17.97 6.89 -23.30
N GLN A 393 -17.91 6.67 -24.62
CA GLN A 393 -18.92 7.19 -25.56
C GLN A 393 -20.31 6.56 -25.33
N LEU A 394 -20.38 5.27 -24.98
CA LEU A 394 -21.64 4.57 -24.76
C LEU A 394 -22.36 5.04 -23.48
N PHE A 395 -21.61 5.27 -22.41
CA PHE A 395 -22.15 5.52 -21.07
C PHE A 395 -21.80 6.90 -20.51
N ASP A 396 -21.47 7.87 -21.37
CA ASP A 396 -21.19 9.23 -20.92
C ASP A 396 -22.37 9.80 -20.15
N GLN A 397 -22.11 10.28 -18.93
CA GLN A 397 -23.11 10.87 -18.03
C GLN A 397 -24.35 10.01 -17.78
N VAL A 398 -24.21 8.67 -17.85
CA VAL A 398 -25.29 7.75 -17.49
C VAL A 398 -25.26 7.44 -15.99
N PHE A 399 -24.09 7.07 -15.48
CA PHE A 399 -23.91 6.61 -14.10
C PHE A 399 -23.48 7.74 -13.18
N ASN A 400 -23.90 7.66 -11.92
CA ASN A 400 -23.50 8.60 -10.88
C ASN A 400 -22.94 7.88 -9.65
N THR A 401 -23.05 6.57 -9.57
CA THR A 401 -22.58 5.78 -8.45
C THR A 401 -21.65 4.67 -8.93
N VAL A 402 -20.57 4.45 -8.20
CA VAL A 402 -19.75 3.25 -8.29
C VAL A 402 -19.90 2.48 -6.99
N VAL A 403 -20.14 1.18 -7.09
CA VAL A 403 -20.27 0.26 -5.96
C VAL A 403 -19.16 -0.78 -6.09
N PHE A 404 -18.45 -1.02 -5.00
CA PHE A 404 -17.44 -2.04 -4.85
C PHE A 404 -17.92 -3.05 -3.82
N GLU A 405 -18.02 -4.31 -4.20
CA GLU A 405 -18.29 -5.39 -3.27
C GLU A 405 -17.02 -5.77 -2.53
N MET A 406 -17.07 -5.73 -1.20
CA MET A 406 -15.90 -6.03 -0.38
C MET A 406 -15.66 -7.54 -0.34
N PRO A 407 -14.41 -8.00 -0.61
CA PRO A 407 -14.08 -9.42 -0.55
C PRO A 407 -14.17 -9.97 0.87
N GLN A 408 -13.93 -9.13 1.88
CA GLN A 408 -14.06 -9.45 3.30
C GLN A 408 -14.95 -8.39 3.97
N ARG A 409 -15.64 -8.78 5.05
CA ARG A 409 -16.48 -7.82 5.76
C ARG A 409 -15.63 -6.74 6.43
N ALA A 410 -16.01 -5.48 6.26
CA ALA A 410 -15.36 -4.37 6.97
C ALA A 410 -15.82 -4.32 8.43
N GLU A 411 -14.87 -4.22 9.36
CA GLU A 411 -15.12 -3.91 10.76
C GLU A 411 -15.37 -2.40 10.89
N LEU A 412 -16.63 -1.99 10.76
CA LEU A 412 -17.01 -0.57 10.69
C LEU A 412 -16.61 0.24 11.93
N THR A 413 -16.64 -0.36 13.12
CA THR A 413 -16.18 0.31 14.35
C THR A 413 -14.70 0.65 14.28
N GLU A 414 -13.85 -0.30 13.89
CA GLU A 414 -12.41 -0.06 13.74
C GLU A 414 -12.12 0.96 12.62
N LEU A 415 -12.92 0.93 11.55
CA LEU A 415 -12.85 1.92 10.50
C LEU A 415 -13.14 3.33 11.03
N ILE A 416 -14.25 3.50 11.76
CA ILE A 416 -14.65 4.79 12.32
C ILE A 416 -13.61 5.29 13.32
N ASP A 417 -13.21 4.47 14.29
CA ASP A 417 -12.22 4.83 15.31
C ASP A 417 -10.93 5.34 14.66
N ARG A 418 -10.43 4.63 13.65
CA ARG A 418 -9.25 5.06 12.89
C ARG A 418 -9.48 6.38 12.16
N LEU A 419 -10.64 6.55 11.53
CA LEU A 419 -10.98 7.77 10.79
C LEU A 419 -11.11 8.99 11.71
N GLU A 420 -11.62 8.82 12.93
CA GLU A 420 -11.70 9.86 13.96
C GLU A 420 -10.33 10.18 14.55
N ASP A 421 -9.50 9.17 14.85
CA ASP A 421 -8.13 9.33 15.34
C ASP A 421 -7.22 10.12 14.38
N PHE A 422 -7.59 10.24 13.09
CA PHE A 422 -6.79 10.98 12.12
C PHE A 422 -6.91 12.51 12.24
N GLU A 423 -7.92 13.04 12.94
CA GLU A 423 -8.15 14.49 13.15
C GLU A 423 -7.90 15.35 11.88
N ASP A 424 -8.40 14.93 10.72
CA ASP A 424 -8.26 15.67 9.46
C ASP A 424 -9.53 16.49 9.15
N ASP A 425 -9.44 17.80 9.25
CA ASP A 425 -10.53 18.75 9.00
C ASP A 425 -11.17 18.63 7.59
N ARG A 426 -10.50 17.95 6.65
CA ARG A 426 -11.03 17.70 5.30
C ARG A 426 -12.00 16.54 5.25
N ILE A 427 -12.08 15.73 6.30
CA ILE A 427 -12.90 14.52 6.38
C ILE A 427 -14.11 14.83 7.27
N THR A 428 -15.30 14.57 6.75
CA THR A 428 -16.54 14.62 7.53
C THR A 428 -17.15 13.23 7.59
N LEU A 429 -17.42 12.77 8.80
CA LEU A 429 -17.96 11.45 9.12
C LEU A 429 -19.42 11.57 9.56
N ASP A 430 -20.24 10.62 9.13
CA ASP A 430 -21.63 10.46 9.51
C ASP A 430 -21.94 8.96 9.62
N TYR A 431 -22.39 8.51 10.78
CA TYR A 431 -22.72 7.11 11.06
C TYR A 431 -23.87 7.05 12.07
N ASP A 432 -24.60 5.94 12.08
CA ASP A 432 -25.67 5.70 13.05
C ASP A 432 -25.13 5.11 14.36
N PRO A 433 -25.88 5.20 15.48
CA PRO A 433 -25.41 4.69 16.78
C PRO A 433 -25.12 3.18 16.80
N ASP A 434 -25.78 2.42 15.93
CA ASP A 434 -25.60 0.98 15.81
C ASP A 434 -24.49 0.59 14.81
N VAL A 435 -23.82 1.58 14.20
CA VAL A 435 -22.68 1.41 13.28
C VAL A 435 -23.02 0.46 12.12
N THR A 436 -24.22 0.62 11.57
CA THR A 436 -24.70 -0.15 10.42
C THR A 436 -24.15 0.41 9.11
N TYR A 437 -23.79 1.70 9.09
CA TYR A 437 -23.08 2.33 8.00
C TYR A 437 -22.10 3.40 8.50
N CYS A 438 -21.11 3.71 7.66
CA CYS A 438 -20.27 4.89 7.80
C CYS A 438 -20.30 5.66 6.49
N SER A 439 -20.55 6.96 6.56
CA SER A 439 -20.44 7.84 5.41
C SER A 439 -19.34 8.86 5.59
N VAL A 440 -18.52 8.97 4.55
CA VAL A 440 -17.34 9.82 4.54
C VAL A 440 -17.46 10.82 3.40
N SER A 441 -17.29 12.10 3.72
CA SER A 441 -17.13 13.16 2.73
C SER A 441 -15.72 13.73 2.84
N ILE A 442 -15.03 13.87 1.72
CA ILE A 442 -13.62 14.28 1.68
C ILE A 442 -13.51 15.53 0.83
N ALA A 443 -12.92 16.59 1.38
CA ALA A 443 -12.69 17.82 0.65
C ALA A 443 -11.77 17.56 -0.56
N GLY A 444 -12.25 17.87 -1.76
CA GLY A 444 -11.51 17.69 -3.03
C GLY A 444 -11.79 16.38 -3.77
N ILE A 445 -12.50 15.42 -3.16
CA ILE A 445 -12.97 14.22 -3.87
C ILE A 445 -14.45 14.39 -4.22
N PRO A 446 -14.84 14.30 -5.50
CA PRO A 446 -16.24 14.43 -5.89
C PRO A 446 -17.02 13.20 -5.44
N GLY A 447 -18.07 13.41 -4.66
CA GLY A 447 -19.03 12.37 -4.27
C GLY A 447 -19.06 12.09 -2.76
N LYS A 448 -20.14 11.45 -2.32
CA LYS A 448 -20.31 10.96 -0.95
C LYS A 448 -19.89 9.49 -0.92
N VAL A 449 -18.96 9.15 -0.03
CA VAL A 449 -18.54 7.75 0.20
C VAL A 449 -19.47 7.16 1.25
N SER A 450 -19.97 5.96 1.01
CA SER A 450 -20.78 5.20 1.97
C SER A 450 -20.24 3.78 2.04
N VAL A 451 -19.95 3.36 3.27
CA VAL A 451 -19.35 2.08 3.61
C VAL A 451 -20.34 1.31 4.47
N THR A 452 -20.64 0.09 4.07
CA THR A 452 -21.36 -0.90 4.86
C THR A 452 -20.42 -2.09 5.12
N PRO A 453 -20.78 -3.08 5.95
CA PRO A 453 -19.90 -4.21 6.19
C PRO A 453 -19.56 -5.00 4.93
N SER A 454 -20.33 -4.90 3.84
CA SER A 454 -20.12 -5.71 2.63
C SER A 454 -19.84 -4.90 1.37
N GLN A 455 -20.03 -3.58 1.40
CA GLN A 455 -19.94 -2.75 0.21
C GLN A 455 -19.35 -1.38 0.53
N LEU A 456 -18.55 -0.88 -0.42
CA LEU A 456 -18.19 0.53 -0.49
C LEU A 456 -18.87 1.13 -1.71
N SER A 457 -19.47 2.30 -1.56
CA SER A 457 -20.07 3.02 -2.69
C SER A 457 -19.67 4.49 -2.68
N ILE A 458 -19.55 5.07 -3.88
CA ILE A 458 -19.24 6.48 -4.06
C ILE A 458 -20.30 7.06 -5.00
N THR A 459 -21.08 8.02 -4.49
CA THR A 459 -22.18 8.64 -5.23
C THR A 459 -21.87 10.10 -5.54
N HIS A 460 -21.76 10.43 -6.82
CA HIS A 460 -21.61 11.79 -7.33
C HIS A 460 -22.97 12.49 -7.39
N LYS A 461 -22.98 13.82 -7.17
CA LYS A 461 -24.21 14.65 -7.22
C LYS A 461 -24.85 14.69 -8.61
N LYS A 462 -24.04 14.54 -9.66
CA LYS A 462 -24.47 14.50 -11.05
C LYS A 462 -23.88 13.26 -11.71
N PRO A 463 -24.54 12.72 -12.74
CA PRO A 463 -23.91 11.70 -13.58
C PRO A 463 -22.56 12.18 -14.10
N ALA A 464 -21.61 11.26 -14.16
CA ALA A 464 -20.24 11.50 -14.56
C ALA A 464 -19.81 10.46 -15.60
N SER A 465 -18.67 10.71 -16.25
CA SER A 465 -18.08 9.68 -17.09
C SER A 465 -17.73 8.45 -16.24
N PRO A 466 -17.88 7.22 -16.75
CA PRO A 466 -17.48 6.03 -16.01
C PRO A 466 -16.03 6.06 -15.53
N ARG A 467 -15.14 6.64 -16.34
CA ARG A 467 -13.73 6.83 -16.00
C ARG A 467 -13.58 7.68 -14.75
N THR A 468 -14.29 8.80 -14.65
CA THR A 468 -14.25 9.67 -13.47
C THR A 468 -14.74 8.96 -12.22
N LEU A 469 -15.81 8.14 -12.32
CA LEU A 469 -16.31 7.36 -11.18
C LEU A 469 -15.28 6.32 -10.70
N LEU A 470 -14.64 5.62 -11.63
CA LEU A 470 -13.60 4.64 -11.32
C LEU A 470 -12.34 5.32 -10.76
N GLU A 471 -11.93 6.46 -11.30
CA GLU A 471 -10.82 7.26 -10.77
C GLU A 471 -11.10 7.77 -9.36
N SER A 472 -12.35 8.17 -9.03
CA SER A 472 -12.74 8.50 -7.66
C SER A 472 -12.57 7.30 -6.71
N LEU A 473 -12.96 6.09 -7.14
CA LEU A 473 -12.80 4.87 -6.34
C LEU A 473 -11.33 4.56 -6.06
N LEU A 474 -10.47 4.66 -7.08
CA LEU A 474 -9.03 4.44 -6.94
C LEU A 474 -8.36 5.53 -6.09
N ALA A 475 -8.77 6.78 -6.22
CA ALA A 475 -8.25 7.87 -5.39
C ALA A 475 -8.60 7.68 -3.90
N ILE A 476 -9.81 7.19 -3.62
CA ILE A 476 -10.25 6.85 -2.27
C ILE A 476 -9.46 5.66 -1.72
N GLN A 477 -9.16 4.66 -2.56
CA GLN A 477 -8.27 3.55 -2.20
C GLN A 477 -6.87 4.05 -1.84
N GLU A 478 -6.23 4.81 -2.72
CA GLU A 478 -4.88 5.36 -2.51
C GLU A 478 -4.86 6.24 -1.25
N MET A 479 -5.92 7.00 -1.02
CA MET A 479 -6.02 7.81 0.19
C MET A 479 -6.14 6.93 1.44
N PHE A 480 -7.17 6.11 1.57
CA PHE A 480 -7.40 5.39 2.82
C PHE A 480 -6.41 4.25 3.07
N VAL A 481 -6.04 3.49 2.03
CA VAL A 481 -5.14 2.35 2.15
C VAL A 481 -3.68 2.82 2.13
N ASP A 482 -3.24 3.49 1.07
CA ASP A 482 -1.81 3.78 0.90
C ASP A 482 -1.34 4.96 1.76
N ARG A 483 -2.14 6.05 1.85
CA ARG A 483 -1.75 7.25 2.61
C ARG A 483 -2.08 7.14 4.10
N HIS A 484 -3.17 6.47 4.46
CA HIS A 484 -3.69 6.44 5.84
C HIS A 484 -3.65 5.07 6.53
N ASP A 485 -3.20 4.00 5.86
CA ASP A 485 -3.06 2.64 6.42
C ASP A 485 -4.36 2.13 7.09
N VAL A 486 -5.47 2.24 6.36
CA VAL A 486 -6.80 1.77 6.77
C VAL A 486 -7.12 0.47 6.01
N PRO A 487 -6.67 -0.71 6.50
CA PRO A 487 -6.85 -1.99 5.82
C PRO A 487 -8.32 -2.45 5.80
N ALA A 488 -9.19 -1.87 6.65
CA ALA A 488 -10.62 -2.13 6.64
C ALA A 488 -11.32 -1.70 5.33
N ILE A 489 -10.67 -0.85 4.51
CA ILE A 489 -11.12 -0.48 3.16
C ILE A 489 -10.26 -1.18 2.08
N SER A 490 -9.47 -2.20 2.44
CA SER A 490 -8.64 -2.93 1.47
C SER A 490 -9.50 -3.59 0.39
N PHE A 491 -9.13 -3.36 -0.86
CA PHE A 491 -9.74 -4.01 -2.02
C PHE A 491 -9.05 -5.34 -2.37
N ARG A 492 -8.00 -5.72 -1.64
CA ARG A 492 -7.28 -6.97 -1.79
C ARG A 492 -7.71 -7.98 -0.73
N ASP A 493 -7.86 -9.23 -1.16
CA ASP A 493 -8.13 -10.35 -0.28
C ASP A 493 -6.85 -10.76 0.46
N THR A 494 -6.75 -10.38 1.74
CA THR A 494 -5.58 -10.64 2.60
C THR A 494 -5.35 -12.12 2.91
N THR A 495 -6.21 -13.03 2.42
CA THR A 495 -6.09 -14.48 2.62
C THR A 495 -5.35 -15.21 1.49
N LYS A 496 -4.97 -14.52 0.40
CA LYS A 496 -4.34 -15.13 -0.78
C LYS A 496 -2.86 -14.78 -1.02
N ASP A 497 -2.29 -13.89 -0.23
CA ASP A 497 -0.84 -13.62 -0.19
C ASP A 497 -0.22 -14.30 1.06
#